data_AF-A0AAW4FAD4-F1
#
_entry.id   AF-A0AAW4FAD4-F1
#
_cell.length_a   1.000
_cell.length_b   1.000
_cell.length_c   1.000
_cell.angle_alpha   90.00
_cell.angle_beta   90.00
_cell.angle_gamma   90.00
#
_symmetry.space_group_name_H-M   'P 1'
#
loop_
_entity.id
_entity.type
_entity.pdbx_description
1 polymer ?
#
loop_
_entity_poly.entity_id
_entity_poly.type
_entity_poly.pdbx_seq_one_letter_code
_entity_poly.pdbx_strand_id
1 'polypeptide(L)' 'DVEVTAEELIALSEAAEQAMFTKGMEIHVRQRTMKKVLEKLTSADEILAYRVGWAQE' A
#
# COMPACT_ATOMS: atom_id res chain seq x y z
N ASP A 1 34.77 9.78 5.91
CA ASP A 1 33.50 9.97 6.62
C ASP A 1 32.57 10.73 5.70
N VAL A 2 31.28 10.38 5.65
CA VAL A 2 30.31 11.19 4.88
C VAL A 2 29.77 12.22 5.87
N GLU A 3 30.12 13.48 5.68
CA GLU A 3 29.56 14.54 6.52
C GLU A 3 28.07 14.68 6.20
N VAL A 4 27.22 14.41 7.20
CA VAL A 4 25.77 14.60 7.13
C VAL A 4 25.41 15.71 8.10
N THR A 5 24.72 16.72 7.60
CA THR A 5 24.25 17.86 8.39
C THR A 5 22.95 17.53 9.13
N ALA A 6 22.64 18.30 10.17
CA ALA A 6 21.36 18.17 10.87
C ALA A 6 20.16 18.45 9.95
N GLU A 7 20.31 19.39 9.00
CA GLU A 7 19.27 19.73 8.01
C GLU A 7 18.98 18.55 7.07
N GLU A 8 20.02 17.86 6.59
CA GLU A 8 19.87 16.68 5.74
C GLU A 8 19.18 15.51 6.47
N LEU A 9 19.46 15.32 7.77
CA LEU A 9 18.78 14.31 8.58
C LEU A 9 17.29 14.62 8.77
N ILE A 10 16.94 15.90 8.98
CA ILE A 10 15.55 16.34 9.10
C ILE A 10 14.82 16.11 7.77
N ALA A 11 15.40 16.57 6.66
CA ALA A 11 14.81 16.38 5.33
C ALA A 11 14.60 14.90 4.98
N LEU A 12 15.55 14.03 5.35
CA LEU A 12 15.41 12.59 5.16
C LEU A 12 14.26 12.01 6.00
N SER A 13 14.12 12.44 7.25
CA SER A 13 13.03 12.00 8.13
C SER A 13 11.66 12.38 7.57
N GLU A 14 11.51 13.62 7.11
CA GLU A 14 10.27 14.11 6.49
C GLU A 14 9.93 13.34 5.21
N ALA A 15 10.94 13.09 4.35
CA ALA A 15 10.77 12.31 3.14
C ALA A 15 10.37 10.86 3.44
N ALA A 16 10.95 10.26 4.47
CA ALA A 16 10.60 8.91 4.92
C ALA A 16 9.16 8.85 5.45
N GLU A 17 8.75 9.81 6.28
CA GLU A 17 7.38 9.92 6.80
C GLU A 17 6.37 10.06 5.66
N GLN A 18 6.64 10.96 4.71
CA GLN A 18 5.77 11.16 3.55
C GLN A 18 5.67 9.89 2.69
N ALA A 19 6.79 9.18 2.47
CA ALA A 19 6.80 7.92 1.73
C ALA A 19 5.99 6.83 2.44
N MET A 20 6.15 6.68 3.76
CA MET A 20 5.37 5.74 4.56
C MET A 20 3.88 6.07 4.54
N PHE A 21 3.51 7.35 4.68
CA PHE A 21 2.13 7.79 4.59
C PHE A 21 1.52 7.46 3.22
N THR A 22 2.25 7.77 2.15
CA THR A 22 1.80 7.52 0.78
C THR A 22 1.56 6.04 0.54
N LYS A 23 2.51 5.18 0.96
CA LYS A 23 2.35 3.73 0.84
C LYS A 23 1.23 3.19 1.72
N GLY A 24 1.04 3.73 2.93
CA GLY A 24 -0.09 3.41 3.79
C GLY A 24 -1.44 3.70 3.11
N MET A 25 -1.56 4.84 2.42
CA MET A 25 -2.75 5.20 1.67
C MET A 25 -3.01 4.28 0.47
N GLU A 26 -1.98 3.93 -0.29
CA GLU A 26 -2.10 2.95 -1.39
C GLU A 26 -2.61 1.60 -0.89
N ILE A 27 -2.04 1.10 0.22
CA ILE A 27 -2.46 -0.14 0.88
C ILE A 27 -3.93 -0.04 1.32
N HIS A 28 -4.32 1.06 1.97
CA HIS A 28 -5.70 1.28 2.43
C HIS A 28 -6.71 1.31 1.29
N VAL A 29 -6.41 2.03 0.21
CA VAL A 29 -7.26 2.09 -0.98
C VAL A 29 -7.42 0.70 -1.60
N ARG A 30 -6.33 -0.04 -1.72
CA ARG A 30 -6.36 -1.43 -2.21
C ARG A 30 -7.21 -2.33 -1.33
N GLN A 31 -6.99 -2.31 -0.01
CA GLN A 31 -7.75 -3.13 0.93
C GLN A 31 -9.25 -2.84 0.84
N ARG A 32 -9.61 -1.56 0.73
CA ARG A 32 -11.00 -1.13 0.52
C ARG A 32 -11.57 -1.66 -0.80
N THR A 33 -10.81 -1.61 -1.89
CA THR A 33 -11.24 -2.14 -3.20
C THR A 33 -11.40 -3.65 -3.15
N MET A 34 -10.44 -4.38 -2.57
CA MET A 34 -10.54 -5.83 -2.38
C MET A 34 -11.78 -6.19 -1.57
N LYS A 35 -12.05 -5.49 -0.46
CA LYS A 35 -13.23 -5.71 0.37
C LYS A 35 -14.53 -5.58 -0.44
N LYS A 36 -14.66 -4.54 -1.26
CA LYS A 36 -15.83 -4.34 -2.14
C LYS A 36 -15.97 -5.42 -3.21
N VAL A 37 -14.87 -6.02 -3.67
CA VAL A 37 -14.93 -7.15 -4.62
C VAL A 37 -15.37 -8.41 -3.90
N LEU A 38 -14.80 -8.70 -2.72
CA LEU A 38 -15.17 -9.84 -1.89
C LEU A 38 -16.65 -9.81 -1.49
N GLU A 39 -17.18 -8.63 -1.16
CA GLU A 39 -18.61 -8.43 -0.83
C GLU A 39 -19.57 -8.80 -1.98
N LYS A 40 -19.07 -8.91 -3.22
CA LYS A 40 -19.87 -9.27 -4.40
C LYS A 40 -19.77 -10.75 -4.78
N LEU A 41 -18.89 -11.53 -4.14
CA LEU A 41 -18.76 -12.96 -4.42
C LEU A 41 -19.89 -13.69 -3.68
N THR A 42 -20.70 -14.45 -4.42
CA THR A 42 -21.92 -15.08 -3.93
C THR A 42 -21.95 -16.60 -4.10
N SER A 43 -21.00 -17.16 -4.84
CA SER A 43 -20.90 -18.60 -5.08
C SER A 43 -19.52 -19.18 -4.76
N ALA A 44 -19.47 -20.49 -4.53
CA ALA A 44 -18.21 -21.20 -4.27
C ALA A 44 -17.23 -21.09 -5.45
N ASP A 45 -17.73 -21.16 -6.68
CA ASP A 45 -16.90 -21.05 -7.89
C ASP A 45 -16.27 -19.65 -8.02
N GLU A 46 -17.04 -18.58 -7.73
CA GLU A 46 -16.53 -17.20 -7.72
C GLU A 46 -15.45 -16.99 -6.66
N ILE A 47 -15.61 -17.59 -5.47
CA ILE A 47 -14.62 -17.54 -4.40
C ILE A 47 -13.34 -18.26 -4.81
N LEU A 48 -13.46 -19.47 -5.39
CA LEU A 48 -12.31 -20.27 -5.83
C LEU A 48 -11.56 -19.61 -7.01
N ALA A 49 -12.26 -18.85 -7.85
CA ALA A 49 -11.67 -18.12 -8.96
C ALA A 49 -10.99 -16.80 -8.56
N TYR A 50 -11.24 -16.28 -7.35
CA TYR A 50 -10.70 -14.98 -6.93
C TYR A 50 -9.17 -15.00 -6.79
N ARG A 51 -8.48 -14.13 -7.53
CA ARG A 51 -7.01 -13.98 -7.45
C ARG A 51 -6.63 -12.95 -6.39
N VAL A 52 -5.96 -13.43 -5.35
CA VAL A 52 -5.34 -12.57 -4.33
C VAL A 52 -4.03 -12.00 -4.88
N GLY A 53 -3.88 -10.68 -4.91
CA GLY A 53 -2.64 -10.04 -5.38
C GLY A 53 -2.86 -8.68 -6.04
N TRP A 54 -1.79 -7.99 -6.42
CA TRP A 54 -1.86 -6.78 -7.24
C TRP A 54 -2.24 -7.17 -8.66
N ALA A 55 -3.24 -6.50 -9.22
CA ALA A 55 -3.58 -6.65 -10.62
C ALA A 55 -2.44 -5.98 -11.39
N GLN A 56 -1.51 -6.80 -11.87
CA GLN A 56 -0.17 -6.47 -12.42
C GLN A 56 0.88 -6.13 -11.35
N GLU A 57 1.95 -6.94 -11.35
CA GLU A 57 3.31 -6.38 -11.54
C GLU A 57 3.52 -6.15 -13.04
#